data_AF-K0KND6-F1
#
_entry.id   AF-K0KND6-F1
#
_cell.length_a   1.000
_cell.length_b   1.000
_cell.length_c   1.000
_cell.angle_alpha   90.00
_cell.angle_beta   90.00
_cell.angle_gamma   90.00
#
_symmetry.space_group_name_H-M   'P 1'
#
loop_
_entity.id
_entity.type
_entity.pdbx_description
1 polymer ?
#
loop_
_entity_poly.entity_id
_entity_poly.type
_entity_poly.pdbx_seq_one_letter_code
_entity_poly.pdbx_strand_id
1 'polypeptide(L)'
;MTVSENPETVDNSTFSKFYSIYSRDDSYNLLCYDNKAGFEIHAAWPQVVEKMKAMKEQNEADIKQYGFTQDELDSSSLPITHEGSVKVYEFKKFDETFTRGVILKDFTPSQTELATIGGHQSKFHDWFAKLIVQDSRVEDSVKPTIMDPAKQMANFVADFFAEHLKNTTNNDEWNNGGREYFVDKVHYFTSRGAKIECVLPAFPCKSSNTQKVVGVFPDKGEELALRRLIFTARAIEQVYSPGMKIFIVSDGHVFSDCIGVDDDVVDAYTERLKYFYKHVKLSENADKDYIGFVSLKDLFFKEDAEAFNEELIKDVQLPHYTGSKICEDAELSRRLLIAGCDTDAGKLREDVNTPDHPRLHLYRGFMRFMLEDLALHPVCKKMSKRNFKKTVSRVAFEMIKRNDAYSNLVELLFPFHLRLSIHAHTNAGPKYGIRLINTNECKIIKSLDSSDEPSFEDLLHIPTPWHNSIVKVEGHRYIYLTKSRVVLDAVNQGIYTSEWNKGDFEAGIGGHFYLKCAQKAKEE
;
A
#
# COMPACT_ATOMS: atom_id res chain seq x y z
N MET A 1 -19.61 -10.10 17.96
CA MET A 1 -18.93 -11.36 17.63
C MET A 1 -18.52 -11.22 16.18
N THR A 2 -17.22 -11.17 15.90
CA THR A 2 -16.71 -11.20 14.51
C THR A 2 -16.63 -12.64 14.06
N VAL A 3 -16.68 -12.88 12.74
CA VAL A 3 -16.75 -14.20 12.08
C VAL A 3 -15.60 -15.16 12.46
N SER A 4 -14.56 -14.69 13.14
CA SER A 4 -13.34 -15.43 13.49
C SER A 4 -13.33 -16.12 14.88
N GLU A 5 -14.49 -16.47 15.45
CA GLU A 5 -14.56 -17.29 16.68
C GLU A 5 -14.72 -18.79 16.41
N ASN A 6 -14.87 -19.21 15.15
CA ASN A 6 -15.01 -20.63 14.80
C ASN A 6 -13.66 -21.26 14.41
N PRO A 7 -13.26 -22.38 15.05
CA PRO A 7 -12.01 -23.10 14.75
C PRO A 7 -11.99 -23.84 13.40
N GLU A 8 -12.99 -23.62 12.54
CA GLU A 8 -13.12 -24.20 11.18
C GLU A 8 -13.18 -23.10 10.10
N THR A 9 -12.44 -21.99 10.27
CA THR A 9 -12.38 -20.93 9.24
C THR A 9 -11.48 -21.35 8.09
N VAL A 10 -12.07 -21.61 6.92
CA VAL A 10 -11.35 -21.86 5.66
C VAL A 10 -11.04 -20.52 4.97
N ASP A 11 -9.90 -20.42 4.28
CA ASP A 11 -9.57 -19.27 3.44
C ASP A 11 -10.53 -19.20 2.23
N ASN A 12 -11.46 -18.26 2.32
CA ASN A 12 -12.45 -18.01 1.28
C ASN A 12 -12.09 -16.83 0.39
N SER A 13 -10.93 -16.20 0.54
CA SER A 13 -10.54 -15.05 -0.28
C SER A 13 -10.51 -15.40 -1.78
N THR A 14 -10.86 -14.43 -2.64
CA THR A 14 -10.64 -14.55 -4.08
C THR A 14 -9.14 -14.54 -4.38
N PHE A 15 -8.36 -13.75 -3.62
CA PHE A 15 -6.91 -13.59 -3.77
C PHE A 15 -6.16 -14.93 -3.84
N SER A 16 -6.37 -15.83 -2.88
CA SER A 16 -5.63 -17.10 -2.79
C SER A 16 -5.89 -18.07 -3.95
N LYS A 17 -6.85 -17.75 -4.83
CA LYS A 17 -7.23 -18.58 -5.97
C LYS A 17 -6.63 -18.09 -7.29
N PHE A 18 -6.03 -16.89 -7.32
CA PHE A 18 -5.32 -16.41 -8.49
C PHE A 18 -4.03 -17.22 -8.71
N TYR A 19 -3.85 -17.70 -9.93
CA TYR A 19 -2.67 -18.42 -10.38
C TYR A 19 -1.79 -17.59 -11.30
N SER A 20 -2.38 -16.75 -12.15
CA SER A 20 -1.59 -15.84 -12.97
C SER A 20 -2.37 -14.60 -13.38
N ILE A 21 -1.64 -13.50 -13.58
CA ILE A 21 -2.12 -12.27 -14.23
C ILE A 21 -1.17 -12.00 -15.39
N TYR A 22 -1.72 -11.75 -16.59
CA TYR A 22 -0.91 -11.63 -17.80
C TYR A 22 -1.49 -10.61 -18.79
N SER A 23 -0.67 -10.25 -19.78
CA SER A 23 -1.10 -9.63 -21.03
C SER A 23 -0.66 -10.46 -22.23
N ARG A 24 -1.42 -10.38 -23.33
CA ARG A 24 -1.10 -11.05 -24.59
C ARG A 24 -1.44 -10.21 -25.82
N ASP A 25 -0.78 -10.48 -26.94
CA ASP A 25 -1.16 -9.91 -28.24
C ASP A 25 -2.32 -10.68 -28.89
N ASP A 26 -2.79 -10.19 -30.04
CA ASP A 26 -3.87 -10.82 -30.82
C ASP A 26 -3.43 -12.14 -31.49
N SER A 27 -2.13 -12.44 -31.52
CA SER A 27 -1.56 -13.71 -31.97
C SER A 27 -1.42 -14.74 -30.83
N TYR A 28 -1.92 -14.43 -29.64
CA TYR A 28 -1.82 -15.26 -28.43
C TYR A 28 -0.39 -15.43 -27.88
N ASN A 29 0.53 -14.51 -28.18
CA ASN A 29 1.81 -14.48 -27.51
C ASN A 29 1.67 -13.77 -26.15
N LEU A 30 2.18 -14.39 -25.08
CA LEU A 30 2.32 -13.73 -23.78
C LEU A 30 3.32 -12.57 -23.89
N LEU A 31 2.91 -11.39 -23.39
CA LEU A 31 3.71 -10.17 -23.37
C LEU A 31 4.35 -9.95 -21.99
N CYS A 32 3.53 -9.99 -20.94
CA CYS A 32 3.99 -10.10 -19.56
C CYS A 32 3.08 -11.03 -18.76
N TYR A 33 3.62 -11.61 -17.68
CA TYR A 33 2.86 -12.45 -16.76
C TYR A 33 3.51 -12.48 -15.37
N ASP A 34 2.69 -12.61 -14.35
CA ASP A 34 3.08 -12.88 -12.97
C ASP A 34 2.46 -14.22 -12.56
N ASN A 35 3.30 -15.16 -12.10
CA ASN A 35 2.88 -16.49 -11.66
C ASN A 35 2.75 -16.52 -10.14
N LYS A 36 1.72 -17.20 -9.64
CA LYS A 36 1.43 -17.32 -8.21
C LYS A 36 1.21 -18.76 -7.80
N ALA A 37 1.44 -19.04 -6.52
CA ALA A 37 1.21 -20.35 -5.90
C ALA A 37 1.91 -21.53 -6.61
N GLY A 38 3.00 -21.28 -7.36
CA GLY A 38 3.71 -22.30 -8.12
C GLY A 38 3.04 -22.70 -9.45
N PHE A 39 2.08 -21.92 -9.95
CA PHE A 39 1.52 -22.11 -11.30
C PHE A 39 2.54 -21.73 -12.37
N GLU A 40 2.67 -22.53 -13.42
CA GLU A 40 3.58 -22.30 -14.54
C GLU A 40 2.82 -22.02 -15.82
N ILE A 41 2.51 -20.74 -16.06
CA ILE A 41 1.68 -20.33 -17.21
C ILE A 41 2.24 -20.83 -18.54
N HIS A 42 3.56 -20.89 -18.73
CA HIS A 42 4.16 -21.35 -19.99
C HIS A 42 3.84 -22.82 -20.31
N ALA A 43 3.72 -23.67 -19.28
CA ALA A 43 3.34 -25.07 -19.46
C ALA A 43 1.83 -25.22 -19.74
N ALA A 44 0.99 -24.36 -19.16
CA ALA A 44 -0.46 -24.34 -19.38
C ALA A 44 -0.89 -23.65 -20.70
N TRP A 45 -0.06 -22.74 -21.20
CA TRP A 45 -0.46 -21.80 -22.26
C TRP A 45 -0.90 -22.46 -23.57
N PRO A 46 -0.26 -23.54 -24.07
CA PRO A 46 -0.69 -24.19 -25.30
C PRO A 46 -2.16 -24.66 -25.25
N GLN A 47 -2.56 -25.29 -24.15
CA GLN A 47 -3.92 -25.80 -23.92
C GLN A 47 -4.91 -24.64 -23.74
N VAL A 48 -4.50 -23.60 -23.03
CA VAL A 48 -5.31 -22.37 -22.86
C VAL A 48 -5.61 -21.73 -24.21
N VAL A 49 -4.59 -21.56 -25.06
CA VAL A 49 -4.72 -20.97 -26.40
C VAL A 49 -5.57 -21.84 -27.33
N GLU A 50 -5.42 -23.16 -27.28
CA GLU A 50 -6.25 -24.09 -28.06
C GLU A 50 -7.74 -23.89 -27.73
N LYS A 51 -8.08 -23.84 -26.44
CA LYS A 51 -9.47 -23.63 -25.99
C LYS A 51 -10.01 -22.26 -26.37
N MET A 52 -9.22 -21.21 -26.22
CA MET A 52 -9.60 -19.85 -26.63
C MET A 52 -9.88 -19.75 -28.13
N LYS A 53 -9.08 -20.44 -28.96
CA LYS A 53 -9.28 -20.48 -30.42
C LYS A 53 -10.51 -21.30 -30.82
N ALA A 54 -10.85 -22.35 -30.07
CA ALA A 54 -12.01 -23.19 -30.33
C ALA A 54 -13.34 -22.49 -30.02
N MET A 55 -13.38 -21.61 -29.02
CA MET A 55 -14.59 -20.90 -28.56
C MET A 55 -14.83 -19.55 -29.27
N LYS A 56 -14.31 -19.36 -30.50
CA LYS A 56 -14.43 -18.09 -31.26
C LYS A 56 -15.89 -17.78 -31.65
N GLU A 57 -16.64 -17.15 -30.76
CA GLU A 57 -17.88 -16.38 -31.05
C GLU A 57 -18.42 -15.72 -29.77
N GLN A 58 -17.77 -14.65 -29.28
CA GLN A 58 -18.38 -13.72 -28.33
C GLN A 58 -17.92 -12.29 -28.65
N ASN A 59 -18.81 -11.32 -28.38
CA ASN A 59 -18.63 -9.88 -28.65
C ASN A 59 -17.27 -9.37 -28.13
N GLU A 60 -16.59 -8.50 -28.89
CA GLU A 60 -15.28 -7.94 -28.49
C GLU A 60 -15.35 -7.00 -27.27
N ALA A 61 -16.53 -6.48 -26.94
CA ALA A 61 -16.74 -5.52 -25.86
C ALA A 61 -16.90 -6.16 -24.46
N ASP A 62 -17.11 -7.47 -24.38
CA ASP A 62 -17.39 -8.17 -23.12
C ASP A 62 -16.17 -8.94 -22.60
N ILE A 63 -16.12 -9.11 -21.27
CA ILE A 63 -15.11 -9.97 -20.63
C ILE A 63 -15.35 -11.42 -21.06
N LYS A 64 -14.35 -12.01 -21.72
CA LYS A 64 -14.38 -13.40 -22.17
C LYS A 64 -14.03 -14.34 -21.03
N GLN A 65 -14.72 -15.47 -20.96
CA GLN A 65 -14.52 -16.47 -19.91
C GLN A 65 -14.30 -17.86 -20.50
N TYR A 66 -13.32 -18.59 -19.95
CA TYR A 66 -12.98 -19.93 -20.39
C TYR A 66 -12.81 -20.81 -19.14
N GLY A 67 -13.60 -21.88 -19.03
CA GLY A 67 -13.45 -22.87 -17.96
C GLY A 67 -12.60 -24.05 -18.42
N PHE A 68 -11.82 -24.65 -17.53
CA PHE A 68 -10.96 -25.79 -17.76
C PHE A 68 -11.14 -26.80 -16.63
N THR A 69 -11.29 -28.08 -16.93
CA THR A 69 -11.09 -29.13 -15.93
C THR A 69 -9.59 -29.31 -15.68
N GLN A 70 -9.24 -29.90 -14.54
CA GLN A 70 -7.85 -30.17 -14.18
C GLN A 70 -7.09 -30.97 -15.26
N ASP A 71 -7.76 -31.96 -15.86
CA ASP A 71 -7.18 -32.85 -16.87
C ASP A 71 -6.96 -32.17 -18.24
N GLU A 72 -7.58 -31.02 -18.48
CA GLU A 72 -7.40 -30.23 -19.71
C GLU A 72 -6.11 -29.41 -19.70
N LEU A 73 -5.45 -29.27 -18.55
CA LEU A 73 -4.20 -28.52 -18.40
C LEU A 73 -3.03 -29.46 -18.10
N ASP A 74 -1.82 -29.04 -18.44
CA ASP A 74 -0.62 -29.78 -18.07
C ASP A 74 -0.53 -29.88 -16.54
N SER A 75 -0.41 -31.09 -15.99
CA SER A 75 -0.35 -31.28 -14.53
C SER A 75 0.88 -30.63 -13.90
N SER A 76 1.97 -30.45 -14.66
CA SER A 76 3.16 -29.71 -14.21
C SER A 76 2.95 -28.19 -14.16
N SER A 77 1.89 -27.70 -14.81
CA SER A 77 1.55 -26.27 -14.79
C SER A 77 0.75 -25.85 -13.56
N LEU A 78 0.10 -26.79 -12.89
CA LEU A 78 -0.78 -26.52 -11.76
C LEU A 78 -0.03 -26.64 -10.42
N PRO A 79 -0.40 -25.83 -9.41
CA PRO A 79 0.10 -26.02 -8.06
C PRO A 79 -0.11 -27.46 -7.56
N ILE A 80 0.83 -27.98 -6.78
CA ILE A 80 0.77 -29.35 -6.23
C ILE A 80 -0.52 -29.58 -5.43
N THR A 81 -1.02 -28.54 -4.76
CA THR A 81 -2.24 -28.58 -3.94
C THR A 81 -3.51 -28.24 -4.72
N HIS A 82 -3.43 -28.10 -6.05
CA HIS A 82 -4.59 -27.76 -6.87
C HIS A 82 -5.56 -28.93 -6.97
N GLU A 83 -6.84 -28.62 -6.76
CA GLU A 83 -7.97 -29.50 -7.00
C GLU A 83 -9.10 -28.68 -7.63
N GLY A 84 -9.83 -29.28 -8.57
CA GLY A 84 -11.02 -28.71 -9.18
C GLY A 84 -10.76 -28.09 -10.55
N SER A 85 -11.66 -27.21 -10.98
CA SER A 85 -11.55 -26.55 -12.28
C SER A 85 -10.72 -25.27 -12.21
N VAL A 86 -10.25 -24.81 -13.36
CA VAL A 86 -9.58 -23.53 -13.56
C VAL A 86 -10.47 -22.65 -14.44
N LYS A 87 -10.44 -21.34 -14.22
CA LYS A 87 -11.11 -20.36 -15.06
C LYS A 87 -10.10 -19.34 -15.56
N VAL A 88 -10.31 -18.87 -16.78
CA VAL A 88 -9.56 -17.78 -17.40
C VAL A 88 -10.52 -16.68 -17.77
N TYR A 89 -10.20 -15.45 -17.40
CA TYR A 89 -10.92 -14.26 -17.83
C TYR A 89 -10.00 -13.43 -18.72
N GLU A 90 -10.53 -12.89 -19.81
CA GLU A 90 -9.81 -11.98 -20.69
C GLU A 90 -10.62 -10.71 -20.99
N PHE A 91 -9.93 -9.58 -21.03
CA PHE A 91 -10.52 -8.28 -21.32
C PHE A 91 -9.54 -7.40 -22.10
N LYS A 92 -10.01 -6.73 -23.15
CA LYS A 92 -9.24 -5.78 -23.94
C LYS A 92 -9.89 -4.41 -23.80
N LYS A 93 -9.19 -3.43 -23.23
CA LYS A 93 -9.70 -2.05 -23.20
C LYS A 93 -9.71 -1.48 -24.60
N PHE A 94 -10.63 -0.55 -24.84
CA PHE A 94 -10.82 0.06 -26.16
C PHE A 94 -9.57 0.76 -26.70
N ASP A 95 -8.75 1.35 -25.83
CA ASP A 95 -7.53 2.08 -26.14
C ASP A 95 -6.25 1.21 -26.08
N GLU A 96 -6.40 -0.10 -25.84
CA GLU A 96 -5.28 -1.01 -25.68
C GLU A 96 -5.06 -1.92 -26.90
N THR A 97 -3.80 -2.07 -27.27
CA THR A 97 -3.29 -2.94 -28.33
C THR A 97 -3.18 -4.41 -27.90
N PHE A 98 -3.33 -4.71 -26.61
CA PHE A 98 -3.15 -6.02 -26.00
C PHE A 98 -4.40 -6.44 -25.22
N THR A 99 -4.51 -7.74 -24.94
CA THR A 99 -5.56 -8.30 -24.06
C THR A 99 -4.98 -8.58 -22.69
N ARG A 100 -5.69 -8.18 -21.63
CA ARG A 100 -5.41 -8.52 -20.23
C ARG A 100 -6.05 -9.86 -19.91
N GLY A 101 -5.41 -10.66 -19.06
CA GLY A 101 -6.00 -11.91 -18.63
C GLY A 101 -5.60 -12.30 -17.22
N VAL A 102 -6.47 -13.08 -16.59
CA VAL A 102 -6.22 -13.70 -15.28
C VAL A 102 -6.59 -15.18 -15.33
N ILE A 103 -5.80 -16.00 -14.66
CA ILE A 103 -6.03 -17.43 -14.48
C ILE A 103 -6.22 -17.66 -12.99
N LEU A 104 -7.30 -18.35 -12.62
CA LEU A 104 -7.62 -18.64 -11.23
C LEU A 104 -8.35 -19.96 -11.07
N LYS A 105 -8.28 -20.56 -9.88
CA LYS A 105 -9.14 -21.70 -9.54
C LYS A 105 -10.61 -21.30 -9.68
N ASP A 106 -11.40 -22.15 -10.33
CA ASP A 106 -12.82 -21.94 -10.50
C ASP A 106 -13.58 -22.11 -9.17
N PHE A 107 -14.65 -21.35 -9.05
CA PHE A 107 -15.50 -21.22 -7.86
C PHE A 107 -16.87 -21.84 -8.07
N THR A 108 -17.04 -22.67 -9.11
CA THR A 108 -18.27 -23.42 -9.32
C THR A 108 -18.41 -24.38 -8.14
N PRO A 109 -19.30 -24.11 -7.17
CA PRO A 109 -19.38 -24.93 -5.98
C PRO A 109 -19.91 -26.31 -6.38
N SER A 110 -19.40 -27.36 -5.75
CA SER A 110 -20.06 -28.66 -5.82
C SER A 110 -21.51 -28.55 -5.33
N GLN A 111 -22.39 -29.49 -5.73
CA GLN A 111 -23.79 -29.49 -5.27
C GLN A 111 -23.91 -29.46 -3.74
N THR A 112 -22.92 -30.01 -3.04
CA THR A 112 -22.82 -30.02 -1.57
C THR A 112 -22.44 -28.65 -1.00
N GLU A 113 -21.50 -27.94 -1.63
CA GLU A 113 -21.05 -26.59 -1.21
C GLU A 113 -22.10 -25.50 -1.47
N LEU A 114 -22.92 -25.65 -2.51
CA LEU A 114 -24.06 -24.76 -2.81
C LEU A 114 -25.05 -24.65 -1.62
N ALA A 115 -25.20 -25.72 -0.84
CA ALA A 115 -26.07 -25.75 0.33
C ALA A 115 -25.48 -25.03 1.56
N THR A 116 -24.16 -24.82 1.59
CA THR A 116 -23.42 -24.30 2.76
C THR A 116 -22.90 -22.88 2.56
N ILE A 117 -22.43 -22.56 1.35
CA ILE A 117 -21.70 -21.33 1.03
C ILE A 117 -22.63 -20.24 0.46
N GLY A 118 -23.80 -20.64 -0.06
CA GLY A 118 -24.75 -19.75 -0.72
C GLY A 118 -24.23 -19.27 -2.09
N GLY A 119 -25.13 -19.19 -3.07
CA GLY A 119 -24.75 -18.81 -4.44
C GLY A 119 -24.19 -17.38 -4.60
N HIS A 120 -24.25 -16.55 -3.56
CA HIS A 120 -23.77 -15.17 -3.58
C HIS A 120 -22.24 -15.07 -3.51
N GLN A 121 -21.55 -15.96 -2.78
CA GLN A 121 -20.07 -15.91 -2.71
C GLN A 121 -19.40 -16.24 -4.05
N SER A 122 -19.90 -17.25 -4.77
CA SER A 122 -19.40 -17.59 -6.12
C SER A 122 -19.58 -16.41 -7.10
N LYS A 123 -20.70 -15.69 -7.02
CA LYS A 123 -20.94 -14.46 -7.79
C LYS A 123 -20.01 -13.32 -7.39
N PHE A 124 -19.69 -13.19 -6.10
CA PHE A 124 -18.70 -12.22 -5.63
C PHE A 124 -17.32 -12.51 -6.22
N HIS A 125 -16.89 -13.78 -6.22
CA HIS A 125 -15.60 -14.18 -6.79
C HIS A 125 -15.51 -13.88 -8.29
N ASP A 126 -16.57 -14.16 -9.05
CA ASP A 126 -16.66 -13.79 -10.47
C ASP A 126 -16.58 -12.27 -10.67
N TRP A 127 -17.33 -11.48 -9.89
CA TRP A 127 -17.26 -10.02 -9.93
C TRP A 127 -15.85 -9.51 -9.61
N PHE A 128 -15.20 -10.06 -8.58
CA PHE A 128 -13.88 -9.65 -8.16
C PHE A 128 -12.82 -10.01 -9.22
N ALA A 129 -12.91 -11.20 -9.84
CA ALA A 129 -12.03 -11.58 -10.95
C ALA A 129 -12.17 -10.63 -12.14
N LYS A 130 -13.40 -10.21 -12.46
CA LYS A 130 -13.69 -9.21 -13.49
C LYS A 130 -13.07 -7.85 -13.16
N LEU A 131 -13.20 -7.39 -11.92
CA LEU A 131 -12.52 -6.18 -11.45
C LEU A 131 -11.00 -6.28 -11.68
N ILE A 132 -10.35 -7.37 -11.25
CA ILE A 132 -8.90 -7.51 -11.38
C ILE A 132 -8.44 -7.57 -12.84
N VAL A 133 -9.13 -8.30 -13.73
CA VAL A 133 -8.72 -8.34 -15.15
C VAL A 133 -8.90 -7.00 -15.84
N GLN A 134 -9.89 -6.20 -15.42
CA GLN A 134 -10.12 -4.85 -15.94
C GLN A 134 -9.09 -3.84 -15.41
N ASP A 135 -8.73 -3.92 -14.13
CA ASP A 135 -8.00 -2.85 -13.44
C ASP A 135 -6.54 -3.15 -13.11
N SER A 136 -6.10 -4.41 -13.23
CA SER A 136 -4.69 -4.76 -13.04
C SER A 136 -3.80 -3.94 -13.97
N ARG A 137 -2.71 -3.37 -13.43
CA ARG A 137 -1.76 -2.55 -14.18
C ARG A 137 -0.70 -3.41 -14.87
N VAL A 138 -1.16 -4.17 -15.86
CA VAL A 138 -0.30 -4.84 -16.84
C VAL A 138 -0.10 -3.96 -18.07
N GLU A 139 1.00 -4.17 -18.80
CA GLU A 139 1.46 -3.31 -19.90
C GLU A 139 1.44 -4.02 -21.26
N ASP A 140 1.37 -3.21 -22.33
CA ASP A 140 1.76 -3.62 -23.67
C ASP A 140 3.29 -3.62 -23.73
N SER A 141 3.92 -4.78 -23.76
CA SER A 141 5.35 -4.81 -24.02
C SER A 141 5.76 -6.05 -24.79
N VAL A 142 6.15 -5.80 -26.04
CA VAL A 142 6.64 -6.82 -26.98
C VAL A 142 8.06 -7.23 -26.58
N LYS A 143 8.15 -8.24 -25.69
CA LYS A 143 9.35 -8.99 -25.29
C LYS A 143 10.52 -8.12 -24.75
N PRO A 144 11.33 -8.63 -23.81
CA PRO A 144 12.57 -7.97 -23.42
C PRO A 144 13.43 -7.66 -24.66
N THR A 145 13.79 -6.41 -24.88
CA THR A 145 14.79 -6.02 -25.88
C THR A 145 16.13 -6.59 -25.41
N ILE A 146 16.83 -7.34 -26.27
CA ILE A 146 18.16 -7.91 -26.00
C ILE A 146 19.22 -6.81 -26.09
N MET A 147 19.05 -5.71 -25.34
CA MET A 147 20.03 -4.63 -25.30
C MET A 147 20.77 -4.64 -23.96
N ASP A 148 22.10 -4.65 -24.05
CA ASP A 148 23.10 -4.66 -22.97
C ASP A 148 23.01 -3.50 -21.93
N PRO A 149 22.38 -2.31 -22.18
CA PRO A 149 22.26 -1.30 -21.13
C PRO A 149 21.09 -1.55 -20.14
N ALA A 150 20.16 -2.48 -20.42
CA ALA A 150 18.96 -2.63 -19.58
C ALA A 150 19.27 -3.13 -18.15
N LYS A 151 20.08 -4.19 -18.03
CA LYS A 151 20.48 -4.72 -16.72
C LYS A 151 21.46 -3.79 -16.00
N GLN A 152 22.30 -3.07 -16.74
CA GLN A 152 23.16 -2.03 -16.17
C GLN A 152 22.32 -0.90 -15.57
N MET A 153 21.27 -0.46 -16.27
CA MET A 153 20.34 0.53 -15.75
C MET A 153 19.62 0.06 -14.49
N ALA A 154 19.16 -1.20 -14.46
CA ALA A 154 18.54 -1.76 -13.26
C ALA A 154 19.49 -1.78 -12.05
N ASN A 155 20.78 -2.07 -12.26
CA ASN A 155 21.80 -1.97 -11.21
C ASN A 155 22.00 -0.53 -10.74
N PHE A 156 22.10 0.44 -11.66
CA PHE A 156 22.22 1.86 -11.31
C PHE A 156 21.04 2.32 -10.43
N VAL A 157 19.81 1.96 -10.81
CA VAL A 157 18.61 2.29 -10.01
C VAL A 157 18.67 1.64 -8.63
N ALA A 158 19.14 0.39 -8.52
CA ALA A 158 19.29 -0.30 -7.24
C ALA A 158 20.33 0.38 -6.33
N ASP A 159 21.45 0.83 -6.90
CA ASP A 159 22.50 1.53 -6.14
C ASP A 159 22.02 2.91 -5.68
N PHE A 160 21.35 3.66 -6.57
CA PHE A 160 20.70 4.92 -6.23
C PHE A 160 19.65 4.73 -5.11
N PHE A 161 18.83 3.69 -5.20
CA PHE A 161 17.85 3.35 -4.17
C PHE A 161 18.53 3.07 -2.82
N ALA A 162 19.55 2.23 -2.80
CA ALA A 162 20.29 1.86 -1.59
C ALA A 162 20.91 3.07 -0.90
N GLU A 163 21.48 3.99 -1.68
CA GLU A 163 22.14 5.20 -1.17
C GLU A 163 21.13 6.24 -0.69
N HIS A 164 20.09 6.51 -1.50
CA HIS A 164 19.26 7.71 -1.32
C HIS A 164 17.89 7.45 -0.73
N LEU A 165 17.36 6.22 -0.72
CA LEU A 165 15.99 5.95 -0.26
C LEU A 165 15.90 4.84 0.77
N LYS A 166 16.69 3.78 0.64
CA LYS A 166 16.57 2.58 1.46
C LYS A 166 16.59 2.93 2.95
N ASN A 167 15.64 2.36 3.66
CA ASN A 167 15.67 2.28 5.11
C ASN A 167 16.33 0.97 5.51
N THR A 168 17.42 1.06 6.27
CA THR A 168 18.18 -0.12 6.73
C THR A 168 17.75 -0.49 8.15
N THR A 169 17.58 -1.78 8.42
CA THR A 169 17.23 -2.32 9.74
C THR A 169 18.35 -3.20 10.28
N ASN A 170 18.27 -3.64 11.54
CA ASN A 170 19.29 -4.53 12.12
C ASN A 170 19.35 -5.90 11.43
N ASN A 171 18.22 -6.35 10.86
CA ASN A 171 18.10 -7.63 10.14
C ASN A 171 17.94 -7.36 8.63
N ASP A 172 18.68 -6.38 8.10
CA ASP A 172 18.65 -6.06 6.67
C ASP A 172 19.29 -7.18 5.84
N GLU A 173 18.55 -7.66 4.86
CA GLU A 173 18.87 -8.74 3.93
C GLU A 173 19.09 -8.20 2.50
N TRP A 174 19.31 -6.89 2.35
CA TRP A 174 19.59 -6.28 1.05
C TRP A 174 20.76 -6.97 0.33
N ASN A 175 21.85 -7.27 1.05
CA ASN A 175 23.01 -7.95 0.49
C ASN A 175 22.89 -9.49 0.51
N ASN A 176 21.72 -10.03 0.87
CA ASN A 176 21.43 -11.47 0.97
C ASN A 176 20.27 -11.85 0.04
N GLY A 177 20.38 -11.54 -1.26
CA GLY A 177 19.34 -11.80 -2.26
C GLY A 177 18.36 -10.65 -2.46
N GLY A 178 18.22 -9.75 -1.49
CA GLY A 178 17.29 -8.62 -1.55
C GLY A 178 17.57 -7.63 -2.68
N ARG A 179 18.85 -7.32 -2.93
CA ARG A 179 19.30 -6.46 -4.03
C ARG A 179 19.07 -7.12 -5.37
N GLU A 180 19.35 -8.42 -5.48
CA GLU A 180 19.16 -9.20 -6.70
C GLU A 180 17.69 -9.20 -7.11
N TYR A 181 16.79 -9.48 -6.16
CA TYR A 181 15.35 -9.40 -6.40
C TYR A 181 14.91 -7.99 -6.84
N PHE A 182 15.45 -6.94 -6.21
CA PHE A 182 15.15 -5.56 -6.58
C PHE A 182 15.59 -5.26 -8.02
N VAL A 183 16.82 -5.65 -8.38
CA VAL A 183 17.36 -5.51 -9.73
C VAL A 183 16.49 -6.24 -10.74
N ASP A 184 16.02 -7.46 -10.45
CA ASP A 184 15.16 -8.21 -11.36
C ASP A 184 13.80 -7.52 -11.57
N LYS A 185 13.20 -6.96 -10.51
CA LYS A 185 11.96 -6.17 -10.62
C LYS A 185 12.15 -4.88 -11.40
N VAL A 186 13.28 -4.18 -11.26
CA VAL A 186 13.56 -3.00 -12.10
C VAL A 186 13.88 -3.41 -13.54
N HIS A 187 14.60 -4.52 -13.71
CA HIS A 187 14.98 -5.06 -15.02
C HIS A 187 13.76 -5.45 -15.86
N TYR A 188 12.66 -5.86 -15.23
CA TYR A 188 11.38 -6.03 -15.91
C TYR A 188 11.03 -4.79 -16.77
N PHE A 189 11.12 -3.58 -16.21
CA PHE A 189 10.81 -2.34 -16.93
C PHE A 189 11.94 -1.92 -17.88
N THR A 190 13.20 -1.94 -17.42
CA THR A 190 14.32 -1.42 -18.22
C THR A 190 14.61 -2.28 -19.46
N SER A 191 14.41 -3.60 -19.37
CA SER A 191 14.52 -4.49 -20.54
C SER A 191 13.41 -4.28 -21.57
N ARG A 192 12.38 -3.52 -21.24
CA ARG A 192 11.22 -3.22 -22.09
C ARG A 192 11.20 -1.78 -22.59
N GLY A 193 12.17 -0.96 -22.19
CA GLY A 193 12.11 0.49 -22.39
C GLY A 193 10.89 1.14 -21.71
N ALA A 194 10.29 0.45 -20.74
CA ALA A 194 9.09 0.88 -20.04
C ALA A 194 9.43 1.77 -18.84
N LYS A 195 8.51 2.63 -18.45
CA LYS A 195 8.69 3.46 -17.26
C LYS A 195 8.74 2.57 -16.02
N ILE A 196 9.67 2.83 -15.10
CA ILE A 196 9.73 2.10 -13.84
C ILE A 196 8.55 2.54 -12.98
N GLU A 197 7.60 1.64 -12.73
CA GLU A 197 6.44 1.94 -11.90
C GLU A 197 6.60 1.38 -10.49
N CYS A 198 6.42 2.24 -9.50
CA CYS A 198 6.50 1.92 -8.08
C CYS A 198 5.13 2.09 -7.44
N VAL A 199 4.86 1.33 -6.40
CA VAL A 199 3.66 1.46 -5.58
C VAL A 199 4.04 1.65 -4.12
N LEU A 200 3.44 2.64 -3.48
CA LEU A 200 3.78 3.08 -2.12
C LEU A 200 2.50 3.29 -1.31
N PRO A 201 2.12 2.30 -0.47
CA PRO A 201 1.15 2.49 0.59
C PRO A 201 1.62 3.55 1.59
N ALA A 202 1.02 4.74 1.57
CA ALA A 202 1.46 5.88 2.38
C ALA A 202 0.46 7.05 2.35
N PHE A 203 0.71 8.05 3.21
CA PHE A 203 -0.08 9.28 3.33
C PHE A 203 -1.58 9.02 3.58
N PRO A 204 -1.94 8.29 4.65
CA PRO A 204 -3.34 8.03 4.99
C PRO A 204 -4.09 9.30 5.36
N CYS A 205 -3.65 9.94 6.44
CA CYS A 205 -4.13 11.18 7.05
C CYS A 205 -3.18 11.55 8.20
N LYS A 206 -3.30 12.76 8.75
CA LYS A 206 -2.59 13.13 9.98
C LYS A 206 -3.13 12.35 11.20
N SER A 207 -2.26 12.03 12.14
CA SER A 207 -2.61 11.38 13.42
C SER A 207 -3.75 12.10 14.14
N SER A 208 -4.68 11.33 14.72
CA SER A 208 -5.74 11.86 15.59
C SER A 208 -5.21 12.42 16.92
N ASN A 209 -3.94 12.16 17.24
CA ASN A 209 -3.29 12.67 18.44
C ASN A 209 -2.67 14.07 18.21
N THR A 210 -3.28 15.10 18.80
CA THR A 210 -2.80 16.49 18.73
C THR A 210 -1.46 16.74 19.44
N GLN A 211 -0.94 15.76 20.18
CA GLN A 211 0.43 15.79 20.73
C GLN A 211 1.50 15.28 19.75
N LYS A 212 1.10 14.77 18.58
CA LYS A 212 2.01 14.33 17.51
C LYS A 212 2.09 15.31 16.35
N VAL A 213 0.96 15.89 15.98
CA VAL A 213 0.77 16.76 14.81
C VAL A 213 0.10 18.08 15.19
N VAL A 214 0.15 19.07 14.29
CA VAL A 214 -0.43 20.41 14.53
C VAL A 214 -1.88 20.52 14.05
N GLY A 215 -2.26 19.76 13.03
CA GLY A 215 -3.60 19.79 12.47
C GLY A 215 -3.87 18.57 11.60
N VAL A 216 -4.98 18.61 10.87
CA VAL A 216 -5.48 17.49 10.05
C VAL A 216 -4.99 17.52 8.61
N PHE A 217 -4.37 18.61 8.16
CA PHE A 217 -3.93 18.80 6.78
C PHE A 217 -2.42 18.59 6.61
N PRO A 218 -1.95 18.32 5.37
CA PRO A 218 -0.53 18.29 5.05
C PRO A 218 0.20 19.54 5.54
N ASP A 219 1.46 19.40 5.93
CA ASP A 219 2.32 20.49 6.36
C ASP A 219 3.74 20.33 5.79
N LYS A 220 4.74 20.99 6.38
CA LYS A 220 6.13 20.91 5.92
C LYS A 220 6.67 19.47 5.88
N GLY A 221 6.15 18.57 6.70
CA GLY A 221 6.54 17.15 6.66
C GLY A 221 6.17 16.50 5.33
N GLU A 222 4.92 16.65 4.89
CA GLU A 222 4.47 16.12 3.60
C GLU A 222 5.18 16.81 2.43
N GLU A 223 5.46 18.11 2.54
CA GLU A 223 6.25 18.84 1.54
C GLU A 223 7.61 18.17 1.30
N LEU A 224 8.38 17.95 2.37
CA LEU A 224 9.72 17.34 2.29
C LEU A 224 9.65 15.93 1.70
N ALA A 225 8.64 15.16 2.09
CA ALA A 225 8.42 13.82 1.56
C ALA A 225 8.10 13.85 0.04
N LEU A 226 7.18 14.73 -0.39
CA LEU A 226 6.84 14.89 -1.81
C LEU A 226 8.04 15.36 -2.64
N ARG A 227 8.81 16.35 -2.15
CA ARG A 227 10.04 16.81 -2.82
C ARG A 227 11.05 15.68 -2.98
N ARG A 228 11.24 14.84 -1.97
CA ARG A 228 12.16 13.69 -2.06
C ARG A 228 11.70 12.66 -3.10
N LEU A 229 10.41 12.37 -3.16
CA LEU A 229 9.85 11.45 -4.16
C LEU A 229 9.99 12.01 -5.59
N ILE A 230 9.75 13.32 -5.79
CA ILE A 230 9.98 14.01 -7.06
C ILE A 230 11.46 13.97 -7.44
N PHE A 231 12.35 14.32 -6.51
CA PHE A 231 13.80 14.29 -6.72
C PHE A 231 14.27 12.91 -7.18
N THR A 232 13.82 11.85 -6.50
CA THR A 232 14.13 10.45 -6.86
C THR A 232 13.74 10.17 -8.30
N ALA A 233 12.47 10.43 -8.66
CA ALA A 233 11.97 10.09 -9.98
C ALA A 233 12.69 10.86 -11.10
N ARG A 234 13.03 12.14 -10.85
CA ARG A 234 13.82 12.97 -11.76
C ARG A 234 15.26 12.50 -11.91
N ALA A 235 15.91 12.12 -10.81
CA ALA A 235 17.28 11.61 -10.84
C ALA A 235 17.39 10.33 -11.67
N ILE A 236 16.40 9.43 -11.56
CA ILE A 236 16.31 8.24 -12.41
C ILE A 236 16.03 8.63 -13.87
N GLU A 237 15.14 9.57 -14.12
CA GLU A 237 14.83 10.00 -15.49
C GLU A 237 16.04 10.60 -16.24
N GLN A 238 16.93 11.29 -15.54
CA GLN A 238 18.15 11.86 -16.14
C GLN A 238 19.07 10.80 -16.74
N VAL A 239 19.05 9.57 -16.20
CA VAL A 239 19.86 8.46 -16.71
C VAL A 239 19.04 7.45 -17.53
N TYR A 240 17.73 7.39 -17.30
CA TYR A 240 16.80 6.47 -17.94
C TYR A 240 15.60 7.23 -18.51
N SER A 241 15.60 7.50 -19.81
CA SER A 241 14.62 8.39 -20.45
C SER A 241 13.14 8.07 -20.19
N PRO A 242 12.68 6.80 -20.09
CA PRO A 242 11.31 6.50 -19.71
C PRO A 242 10.95 6.92 -18.27
N GLY A 243 11.96 7.03 -17.40
CA GLY A 243 11.85 7.56 -16.05
C GLY A 243 11.23 6.59 -15.05
N MET A 244 10.71 7.17 -13.96
CA MET A 244 10.05 6.48 -12.87
C MET A 244 8.75 7.18 -12.50
N LYS A 245 7.71 6.42 -12.13
CA LYS A 245 6.49 6.94 -11.53
C LYS A 245 6.21 6.22 -10.20
N ILE A 246 5.80 6.98 -9.20
CA ILE A 246 5.47 6.45 -7.88
C ILE A 246 3.97 6.64 -7.65
N PHE A 247 3.22 5.55 -7.56
CA PHE A 247 1.82 5.58 -7.16
C PHE A 247 1.73 5.53 -5.64
N ILE A 248 1.34 6.64 -5.03
CA ILE A 248 0.90 6.68 -3.63
C ILE A 248 -0.49 6.05 -3.60
N VAL A 249 -0.59 4.88 -2.98
CA VAL A 249 -1.88 4.21 -2.75
C VAL A 249 -2.25 4.49 -1.30
N SER A 250 -3.20 5.38 -1.08
CA SER A 250 -3.56 5.80 0.28
C SER A 250 -4.26 4.65 1.01
N ASP A 251 -3.72 4.33 2.17
CA ASP A 251 -4.29 3.38 3.13
C ASP A 251 -5.20 4.06 4.17
N GLY A 252 -5.54 5.35 3.96
CA GLY A 252 -6.39 6.12 4.87
C GLY A 252 -7.75 5.46 5.11
N HIS A 253 -8.50 5.18 4.05
CA HIS A 253 -9.81 4.51 4.16
C HIS A 253 -9.70 3.05 4.61
N VAL A 254 -8.54 2.41 4.50
CA VAL A 254 -8.33 1.05 5.02
C VAL A 254 -8.40 1.06 6.54
N PHE A 255 -7.86 2.10 7.18
CA PHE A 255 -7.60 2.13 8.62
C PHE A 255 -8.26 3.27 9.40
N SER A 256 -8.91 4.24 8.77
CA SER A 256 -9.46 5.45 9.40
C SER A 256 -10.25 5.18 10.69
N ASP A 257 -11.18 4.22 10.64
CA ASP A 257 -11.96 3.75 11.78
C ASP A 257 -11.13 3.02 12.84
N CYS A 258 -9.99 2.42 12.49
CA CYS A 258 -9.05 1.83 13.43
C CYS A 258 -8.23 2.92 14.13
N ILE A 259 -7.81 3.95 13.41
CA ILE A 259 -6.93 5.04 13.91
C ILE A 259 -7.68 6.23 14.51
N GLY A 260 -9.01 6.17 14.56
CA GLY A 260 -9.85 7.19 15.19
C GLY A 260 -9.89 8.49 14.37
N VAL A 261 -9.95 8.37 13.05
CA VAL A 261 -10.09 9.47 12.11
C VAL A 261 -11.35 9.23 11.27
N ASP A 262 -12.17 10.26 11.11
CA ASP A 262 -13.39 10.18 10.31
C ASP A 262 -13.08 10.07 8.81
N ASP A 263 -13.91 9.35 8.05
CA ASP A 263 -13.68 9.13 6.62
C ASP A 263 -13.66 10.43 5.80
N ASP A 264 -14.50 11.40 6.14
CA ASP A 264 -14.50 12.71 5.48
C ASP A 264 -13.23 13.54 5.77
N VAL A 265 -12.56 13.30 6.89
CA VAL A 265 -11.25 13.90 7.20
C VAL A 265 -10.15 13.27 6.34
N VAL A 266 -10.24 11.97 6.05
CA VAL A 266 -9.31 11.29 5.11
C VAL A 266 -9.48 11.83 3.69
N ASP A 267 -10.73 11.98 3.22
CA ASP A 267 -11.03 12.59 1.93
C ASP A 267 -10.46 14.02 1.84
N ALA A 268 -10.73 14.85 2.86
CA ALA A 268 -10.24 16.23 2.89
C ALA A 268 -8.70 16.31 2.92
N TYR A 269 -8.04 15.42 3.67
CA TYR A 269 -6.58 15.32 3.67
C TYR A 269 -6.04 14.94 2.29
N THR A 270 -6.64 13.93 1.65
CA THR A 270 -6.22 13.42 0.34
C THR A 270 -6.35 14.48 -0.74
N GLU A 271 -7.46 15.20 -0.80
CA GLU A 271 -7.65 16.29 -1.75
C GLU A 271 -6.69 17.45 -1.50
N ARG A 272 -6.44 17.78 -0.22
CA ARG A 272 -5.44 18.79 0.13
C ARG A 272 -4.02 18.36 -0.23
N LEU A 273 -3.70 17.07 -0.12
CA LEU A 273 -2.39 16.52 -0.50
C LEU A 273 -2.19 16.55 -2.03
N LYS A 274 -3.20 16.13 -2.81
CA LYS A 274 -3.17 16.23 -4.27
C LYS A 274 -3.00 17.67 -4.73
N TYR A 275 -3.73 18.61 -4.10
CA TYR A 275 -3.58 20.04 -4.35
C TYR A 275 -2.16 20.51 -4.05
N PHE A 276 -1.63 20.15 -2.89
CA PHE A 276 -0.30 20.56 -2.46
C PHE A 276 0.81 19.99 -3.35
N TYR A 277 0.68 18.73 -3.79
CA TYR A 277 1.60 18.11 -4.74
C TYR A 277 1.72 18.91 -6.05
N LYS A 278 0.60 19.41 -6.59
CA LYS A 278 0.63 20.23 -7.81
C LYS A 278 1.54 21.45 -7.64
N HIS A 279 1.45 22.14 -6.50
CA HIS A 279 2.24 23.33 -6.20
C HIS A 279 3.70 23.02 -5.84
N VAL A 280 3.95 21.95 -5.07
CA VAL A 280 5.31 21.47 -4.81
C VAL A 280 6.01 21.13 -6.13
N LYS A 281 5.33 20.41 -7.03
CA LYS A 281 5.84 20.06 -8.35
C LYS A 281 6.19 21.30 -9.18
N LEU A 282 5.30 22.30 -9.23
CA LEU A 282 5.56 23.56 -9.92
C LEU A 282 6.79 24.28 -9.35
N SER A 283 6.92 24.34 -8.02
CA SER A 283 8.08 24.97 -7.36
C SER A 283 9.41 24.26 -7.65
N GLU A 284 9.37 22.97 -7.97
CA GLU A 284 10.54 22.18 -8.37
C GLU A 284 10.88 22.31 -9.86
N ASN A 285 10.11 23.10 -10.64
CA ASN A 285 10.17 23.14 -12.10
C ASN A 285 10.04 21.72 -12.72
N ALA A 286 9.18 20.90 -12.13
CA ALA A 286 8.87 19.57 -12.63
C ALA A 286 7.68 19.63 -13.60
N ASP A 287 7.90 19.25 -14.85
CA ASP A 287 6.95 19.30 -15.96
C ASP A 287 6.10 18.02 -16.07
N LYS A 288 6.67 16.86 -15.72
CA LYS A 288 6.01 15.55 -15.79
C LYS A 288 5.30 15.17 -14.48
N ASP A 289 4.36 14.24 -14.59
CA ASP A 289 3.64 13.69 -13.46
C ASP A 289 4.38 12.49 -12.85
N TYR A 290 5.20 12.77 -11.83
CA TYR A 290 6.05 11.78 -11.15
C TYR A 290 5.34 10.99 -10.06
N ILE A 291 4.24 11.51 -9.49
CA ILE A 291 3.50 10.89 -8.39
C ILE A 291 2.03 10.76 -8.77
N GLY A 292 1.54 9.52 -8.82
CA GLY A 292 0.10 9.23 -8.92
C GLY A 292 -0.52 9.05 -7.53
N PHE A 293 -1.80 9.40 -7.39
CA PHE A 293 -2.57 9.15 -6.17
C PHE A 293 -3.70 8.18 -6.47
N VAL A 294 -3.84 7.15 -5.63
CA VAL A 294 -4.89 6.13 -5.74
C VAL A 294 -5.47 5.90 -4.36
N SER A 295 -6.77 6.09 -4.18
CA SER A 295 -7.47 5.78 -2.94
C SER A 295 -7.99 4.34 -2.93
N LEU A 296 -8.36 3.79 -1.77
CA LEU A 296 -9.05 2.49 -1.70
C LEU A 296 -10.34 2.49 -2.54
N LYS A 297 -11.07 3.61 -2.57
CA LYS A 297 -12.29 3.76 -3.36
C LYS A 297 -11.98 3.67 -4.85
N ASP A 298 -10.90 4.29 -5.30
CA ASP A 298 -10.46 4.28 -6.70
C ASP A 298 -10.06 2.86 -7.19
N LEU A 299 -9.68 1.96 -6.27
CA LEU A 299 -9.34 0.56 -6.58
C LEU A 299 -10.56 -0.32 -6.80
N PHE A 300 -11.74 0.06 -6.29
CA PHE A 300 -12.98 -0.71 -6.41
C PHE A 300 -14.02 -0.06 -7.31
N PHE A 301 -14.05 1.28 -7.34
CA PHE A 301 -15.09 2.06 -8.01
C PHE A 301 -14.47 3.02 -9.01
N LYS A 302 -15.10 3.09 -10.18
CA LYS A 302 -14.85 4.11 -11.21
C LYS A 302 -16.11 4.96 -11.36
N GLU A 303 -15.95 6.20 -11.82
CA GLU A 303 -17.06 7.14 -11.99
C GLU A 303 -18.18 6.58 -12.91
N ASP A 304 -17.84 5.73 -13.88
CA ASP A 304 -18.78 5.14 -14.84
C ASP A 304 -19.15 3.67 -14.55
N ALA A 305 -18.73 3.11 -13.40
CA ALA A 305 -19.01 1.71 -13.09
C ALA A 305 -20.46 1.50 -12.59
N GLU A 306 -21.07 0.37 -12.95
CA GLU A 306 -22.35 -0.04 -12.36
C GLU A 306 -22.21 -0.22 -10.84
N ALA A 307 -23.26 0.15 -10.10
CA ALA A 307 -23.30 0.00 -8.66
C ALA A 307 -23.13 -1.48 -8.26
N PHE A 308 -22.24 -1.74 -7.31
CA PHE A 308 -22.02 -3.08 -6.80
C PHE A 308 -23.25 -3.59 -6.02
N ASN A 309 -23.64 -4.84 -6.25
CA ASN A 309 -24.70 -5.48 -5.48
C ASN A 309 -24.18 -5.96 -4.11
N GLU A 310 -24.44 -5.18 -3.06
CA GLU A 310 -23.98 -5.48 -1.69
C GLU A 310 -24.47 -6.82 -1.11
N GLU A 311 -25.55 -7.41 -1.64
CA GLU A 311 -26.01 -8.74 -1.22
C GLU A 311 -24.95 -9.82 -1.42
N LEU A 312 -23.99 -9.59 -2.33
CA LEU A 312 -22.88 -10.50 -2.60
C LEU A 312 -21.89 -10.61 -1.42
N ILE A 313 -21.85 -9.61 -0.54
CA ILE A 313 -20.95 -9.57 0.62
C ILE A 313 -21.70 -9.32 1.95
N LYS A 314 -23.01 -9.57 2.00
CA LYS A 314 -23.86 -9.30 3.17
C LYS A 314 -23.34 -9.90 4.50
N ASP A 315 -22.64 -11.03 4.42
CA ASP A 315 -22.09 -11.74 5.58
C ASP A 315 -20.78 -11.13 6.09
N VAL A 316 -20.14 -10.24 5.32
CA VAL A 316 -18.92 -9.55 5.71
C VAL A 316 -19.27 -8.35 6.58
N GLN A 317 -18.94 -8.46 7.87
CA GLN A 317 -19.20 -7.44 8.88
C GLN A 317 -17.88 -6.98 9.49
N LEU A 318 -17.64 -5.66 9.48
CA LEU A 318 -16.44 -5.08 10.04
C LEU A 318 -16.70 -4.49 11.42
N PRO A 319 -15.85 -4.75 12.42
CA PRO A 319 -15.99 -4.11 13.70
C PRO A 319 -15.38 -2.70 13.68
N HIS A 320 -16.07 -1.73 14.30
CA HIS A 320 -15.57 -0.37 14.51
C HIS A 320 -15.47 -0.07 16.00
N TYR A 321 -14.30 0.33 16.47
CA TYR A 321 -14.01 0.42 17.90
C TYR A 321 -13.74 1.83 18.44
N THR A 322 -13.55 2.79 17.54
CA THR A 322 -13.12 4.16 17.88
C THR A 322 -14.27 5.15 17.92
N GLY A 323 -15.40 4.84 17.27
CA GLY A 323 -16.54 5.73 17.12
C GLY A 323 -16.36 6.80 16.04
N SER A 324 -15.43 6.58 15.11
CA SER A 324 -15.28 7.40 13.90
C SER A 324 -16.54 7.38 13.04
N LYS A 325 -16.79 8.48 12.33
CA LYS A 325 -17.80 8.56 11.29
C LYS A 325 -17.37 7.70 10.10
N ILE A 326 -18.26 6.79 9.72
CA ILE A 326 -18.07 5.86 8.61
C ILE A 326 -18.89 6.34 7.41
N CYS A 327 -18.25 6.51 6.25
CA CYS A 327 -18.93 6.80 4.99
C CYS A 327 -19.30 5.49 4.27
N GLU A 328 -20.43 5.48 3.55
CA GLU A 328 -20.95 4.27 2.89
C GLU A 328 -19.98 3.69 1.85
N ASP A 329 -19.40 4.56 1.01
CA ASP A 329 -18.43 4.20 -0.03
C ASP A 329 -17.12 3.62 0.55
N ALA A 330 -16.61 4.24 1.62
CA ALA A 330 -15.44 3.79 2.34
C ALA A 330 -15.69 2.43 3.02
N GLU A 331 -16.84 2.25 3.66
CA GLU A 331 -17.21 0.99 4.31
C GLU A 331 -17.39 -0.13 3.32
N LEU A 332 -18.10 0.13 2.22
CA LEU A 332 -18.25 -0.83 1.14
C LEU A 332 -16.87 -1.25 0.60
N SER A 333 -15.96 -0.30 0.39
CA SER A 333 -14.58 -0.58 -0.04
C SER A 333 -13.83 -1.48 0.95
N ARG A 334 -13.96 -1.26 2.27
CA ARG A 334 -13.33 -2.13 3.28
C ARG A 334 -13.94 -3.53 3.28
N ARG A 335 -15.27 -3.65 3.14
CA ARG A 335 -15.95 -4.94 3.10
C ARG A 335 -15.55 -5.73 1.86
N LEU A 336 -15.46 -5.08 0.70
CA LEU A 336 -14.94 -5.67 -0.53
C LEU A 336 -13.48 -6.13 -0.39
N LEU A 337 -12.65 -5.31 0.26
CA LEU A 337 -11.26 -5.65 0.57
C LEU A 337 -11.15 -6.92 1.40
N ILE A 338 -11.89 -7.00 2.50
CA ILE A 338 -11.88 -8.18 3.37
C ILE A 338 -12.46 -9.40 2.66
N ALA A 339 -13.60 -9.24 1.98
CA ALA A 339 -14.23 -10.32 1.21
C ALA A 339 -13.28 -10.93 0.16
N GLY A 340 -12.57 -10.07 -0.57
CA GLY A 340 -11.71 -10.49 -1.68
C GLY A 340 -10.32 -10.95 -1.28
N CYS A 341 -9.77 -10.41 -0.18
CA CYS A 341 -8.33 -10.50 0.08
C CYS A 341 -7.92 -10.91 1.50
N ASP A 342 -8.85 -11.10 2.44
CA ASP A 342 -8.52 -11.61 3.78
C ASP A 342 -8.22 -13.11 3.75
N THR A 343 -6.93 -13.46 3.83
CA THR A 343 -6.43 -14.83 3.84
C THR A 343 -6.19 -15.37 5.25
N ASP A 344 -6.58 -14.62 6.30
CA ASP A 344 -6.26 -14.95 7.69
C ASP A 344 -6.71 -16.35 8.08
N ALA A 345 -7.97 -16.72 7.75
CA ALA A 345 -8.55 -18.02 8.08
C ALA A 345 -8.33 -18.44 9.56
N GLY A 346 -8.26 -17.47 10.48
CA GLY A 346 -8.01 -17.67 11.92
C GLY A 346 -6.53 -17.76 12.33
N LYS A 347 -5.60 -17.82 11.37
CA LYS A 347 -4.16 -18.01 11.58
C LYS A 347 -3.51 -16.89 12.38
N LEU A 348 -3.87 -15.63 12.16
CA LEU A 348 -3.30 -14.49 12.90
C LEU A 348 -3.49 -14.66 14.41
N ARG A 349 -4.61 -15.21 14.85
CA ARG A 349 -4.86 -15.43 16.27
C ARG A 349 -3.95 -16.52 16.83
N GLU A 350 -3.74 -17.60 16.09
CA GLU A 350 -2.77 -18.64 16.45
C GLU A 350 -1.35 -18.05 16.50
N ASP A 351 -0.94 -17.40 15.43
CA ASP A 351 0.36 -16.75 15.25
C ASP A 351 0.68 -15.71 16.34
N VAL A 352 -0.31 -14.94 16.81
CA VAL A 352 -0.12 -13.97 17.91
C VAL A 352 -0.04 -14.66 19.28
N ASN A 353 -0.59 -15.87 19.44
CA ASN A 353 -0.48 -16.63 20.68
C ASN A 353 0.77 -17.52 20.73
N THR A 354 1.44 -17.74 19.61
CA THR A 354 2.70 -18.48 19.53
C THR A 354 3.87 -17.61 20.04
N PRO A 355 4.64 -18.08 21.05
CA PRO A 355 5.83 -17.37 21.53
C PRO A 355 6.84 -17.10 20.41
N ASP A 356 7.46 -15.91 20.44
CA ASP A 356 8.50 -15.44 19.51
C ASP A 356 8.13 -15.43 18.01
N HIS A 357 6.84 -15.61 17.70
CA HIS A 357 6.37 -15.52 16.33
C HIS A 357 6.42 -14.05 15.82
N PRO A 358 6.86 -13.77 14.58
CA PRO A 358 6.93 -12.41 14.05
C PRO A 358 5.63 -11.62 14.13
N ARG A 359 4.47 -12.28 14.00
CA ARG A 359 3.15 -11.64 14.14
C ARG A 359 2.86 -11.17 15.57
N LEU A 360 3.37 -11.84 16.60
CA LEU A 360 3.25 -11.38 17.98
C LEU A 360 4.03 -10.05 18.18
N HIS A 361 5.23 -9.94 17.63
CA HIS A 361 6.00 -8.68 17.65
C HIS A 361 5.27 -7.58 16.90
N LEU A 362 4.72 -7.88 15.72
CA LEU A 362 3.90 -6.98 14.92
C LEU A 362 2.71 -6.44 15.72
N TYR A 363 1.95 -7.34 16.33
CA TYR A 363 0.80 -7.03 17.17
C TYR A 363 1.18 -6.16 18.39
N ARG A 364 2.28 -6.47 19.08
CA ARG A 364 2.76 -5.66 20.21
C ARG A 364 3.16 -4.25 19.80
N GLY A 365 3.77 -4.08 18.63
CA GLY A 365 4.12 -2.74 18.15
C GLY A 365 2.89 -1.94 17.72
N PHE A 366 1.92 -2.54 17.01
CA PHE A 366 0.64 -1.87 16.73
C PHE A 366 -0.09 -1.49 18.03
N MET A 367 -0.09 -2.37 19.03
CA MET A 367 -0.61 -2.05 20.37
C MET A 367 0.05 -0.81 20.97
N ARG A 368 1.38 -0.75 20.98
CA ARG A 368 2.14 0.39 21.53
C ARG A 368 1.82 1.67 20.77
N PHE A 369 1.79 1.60 19.44
CA PHE A 369 1.49 2.72 18.56
C PHE A 369 0.06 3.25 18.81
N MET A 370 -0.93 2.35 18.84
CA MET A 370 -2.34 2.73 19.01
C MET A 370 -2.70 3.18 20.43
N LEU A 371 -1.96 2.71 21.46
CA LEU A 371 -2.09 3.25 22.82
C LEU A 371 -1.72 4.73 22.87
N GLU A 372 -0.76 5.16 22.04
CA GLU A 372 -0.39 6.56 21.91
C GLU A 372 -1.38 7.34 21.04
N ASP A 373 -1.70 6.86 19.84
CA ASP A 373 -2.55 7.61 18.89
C ASP A 373 -3.96 7.84 19.44
N LEU A 374 -4.57 6.82 20.04
CA LEU A 374 -5.93 6.92 20.55
C LEU A 374 -6.01 7.53 21.96
N ALA A 375 -4.88 7.85 22.60
CA ALA A 375 -4.85 8.34 23.98
C ALA A 375 -5.69 9.61 24.19
N LEU A 376 -5.74 10.47 23.16
CA LEU A 376 -6.47 11.73 23.21
C LEU A 376 -7.83 11.70 22.51
N HIS A 377 -8.18 10.58 21.87
CA HIS A 377 -9.43 10.45 21.12
C HIS A 377 -10.65 10.63 22.05
N PRO A 378 -11.69 11.40 21.68
CA PRO A 378 -12.80 11.74 22.57
C PRO A 378 -13.54 10.53 23.16
N VAL A 379 -13.69 9.46 22.37
CA VAL A 379 -14.33 8.22 22.79
C VAL A 379 -13.41 7.43 23.75
N CYS A 380 -12.12 7.34 23.43
CA CYS A 380 -11.15 6.57 24.21
C CYS A 380 -10.83 7.24 25.56
N LYS A 381 -10.80 8.58 25.62
CA LYS A 381 -10.62 9.35 26.87
C LYS A 381 -11.67 9.06 27.94
N LYS A 382 -12.88 8.68 27.53
CA LYS A 382 -14.00 8.36 28.44
C LYS A 382 -13.93 6.92 28.97
N MET A 383 -13.04 6.08 28.42
CA MET A 383 -12.91 4.68 28.83
C MET A 383 -12.03 4.52 30.08
N SER A 384 -12.29 3.46 30.85
CA SER A 384 -11.33 3.03 31.88
C SER A 384 -10.03 2.55 31.22
N LYS A 385 -8.89 2.62 31.93
CA LYS A 385 -7.59 2.14 31.42
C LYS A 385 -7.65 0.69 30.92
N ARG A 386 -8.42 -0.17 31.59
CA ARG A 386 -8.62 -1.57 31.21
C ARG A 386 -9.39 -1.68 29.90
N ASN A 387 -10.50 -0.95 29.75
CA ASN A 387 -11.31 -0.98 28.54
C ASN A 387 -10.55 -0.37 27.35
N PHE A 388 -9.82 0.73 27.58
CA PHE A 388 -8.97 1.33 26.54
C PHE A 388 -7.93 0.34 26.00
N LYS A 389 -7.17 -0.33 26.88
CA LYS A 389 -6.22 -1.38 26.45
C LYS A 389 -6.87 -2.51 25.68
N LYS A 390 -8.09 -2.92 26.08
CA LYS A 390 -8.86 -3.96 25.37
C LYS A 390 -9.33 -3.50 23.99
N THR A 391 -9.76 -2.25 23.88
CA THR A 391 -10.12 -1.60 22.60
C THR A 391 -8.91 -1.58 21.68
N VAL A 392 -7.76 -1.09 22.16
CA VAL A 392 -6.52 -1.03 21.39
C VAL A 392 -6.05 -2.42 20.93
N SER A 393 -6.24 -3.45 21.75
CA SER A 393 -5.99 -4.85 21.39
C SER A 393 -6.81 -5.33 20.20
N ARG A 394 -8.10 -4.98 20.16
CA ARG A 394 -8.95 -5.35 19.03
C ARG A 394 -8.59 -4.55 17.78
N VAL A 395 -8.33 -3.25 17.94
CA VAL A 395 -7.87 -2.38 16.84
C VAL A 395 -6.58 -2.92 16.22
N ALA A 396 -5.58 -3.29 17.03
CA ALA A 396 -4.31 -3.82 16.52
C ALA A 396 -4.49 -5.12 15.71
N PHE A 397 -5.45 -5.97 16.09
CA PHE A 397 -5.78 -7.17 15.33
C PHE A 397 -6.38 -6.83 13.96
N GLU A 398 -7.38 -5.93 13.94
CA GLU A 398 -8.01 -5.46 12.69
C GLU A 398 -7.00 -4.76 11.76
N MET A 399 -6.08 -3.96 12.31
CA MET A 399 -5.03 -3.30 11.52
C MET A 399 -4.13 -4.32 10.81
N ILE A 400 -3.73 -5.41 11.47
CA ILE A 400 -2.90 -6.44 10.83
C ILE A 400 -3.69 -7.15 9.73
N LYS A 401 -4.92 -7.58 10.02
CA LYS A 401 -5.78 -8.25 9.04
C LYS A 401 -6.02 -7.40 7.80
N ARG A 402 -6.40 -6.14 7.98
CA ARG A 402 -6.65 -5.21 6.89
C ARG A 402 -5.39 -4.86 6.12
N ASN A 403 -4.23 -4.76 6.78
CA ASN A 403 -2.95 -4.55 6.11
C ASN A 403 -2.55 -5.74 5.23
N ASP A 404 -2.76 -6.96 5.70
CA ASP A 404 -2.51 -8.17 4.91
C ASP A 404 -3.44 -8.21 3.69
N ALA A 405 -4.76 -8.03 3.90
CA ALA A 405 -5.74 -7.97 2.81
C ALA A 405 -5.42 -6.85 1.81
N TYR A 406 -5.04 -5.67 2.29
CA TYR A 406 -4.67 -4.54 1.43
C TYR A 406 -3.40 -4.83 0.63
N SER A 407 -2.41 -5.46 1.27
CA SER A 407 -1.19 -5.91 0.59
C SER A 407 -1.50 -6.86 -0.56
N ASN A 408 -2.44 -7.79 -0.35
CA ASN A 408 -2.91 -8.77 -1.32
C ASN A 408 -3.66 -8.10 -2.49
N LEU A 409 -4.55 -7.15 -2.21
CA LEU A 409 -5.24 -6.36 -3.25
C LEU A 409 -4.24 -5.58 -4.13
N VAL A 410 -3.29 -4.88 -3.49
CA VAL A 410 -2.25 -4.14 -4.22
C VAL A 410 -1.40 -5.08 -5.07
N GLU A 411 -1.19 -6.33 -4.66
CA GLU A 411 -0.43 -7.30 -5.45
C GLU A 411 -1.19 -7.75 -6.70
N LEU A 412 -2.51 -7.87 -6.65
CA LEU A 412 -3.32 -8.18 -7.82
C LEU A 412 -3.42 -6.99 -8.80
N LEU A 413 -3.56 -5.78 -8.26
CA LEU A 413 -3.74 -4.58 -9.09
C LEU A 413 -2.42 -3.99 -9.62
N PHE A 414 -1.29 -4.25 -8.95
CA PHE A 414 0.03 -3.73 -9.30
C PHE A 414 1.09 -4.85 -9.38
N PRO A 415 0.86 -5.91 -10.19
CA PRO A 415 1.65 -7.15 -10.11
C PRO A 415 3.15 -6.98 -10.41
N PHE A 416 3.50 -6.04 -11.29
CA PHE A 416 4.88 -5.79 -11.69
C PHE A 416 5.54 -4.60 -10.98
N HIS A 417 4.77 -3.79 -10.26
CA HIS A 417 5.30 -2.56 -9.68
C HIS A 417 6.29 -2.86 -8.56
N LEU A 418 7.32 -2.02 -8.45
CA LEU A 418 8.25 -2.06 -7.33
C LEU A 418 7.53 -1.67 -6.04
N ARG A 419 7.45 -2.58 -5.06
CA ARG A 419 6.72 -2.37 -3.80
C ARG A 419 7.58 -1.60 -2.80
N LEU A 420 7.32 -0.30 -2.69
CA LEU A 420 7.92 0.55 -1.67
C LEU A 420 7.05 0.53 -0.40
N SER A 421 7.66 0.83 0.75
CA SER A 421 6.98 0.81 2.05
C SER A 421 7.53 1.87 2.99
N ILE A 422 6.65 2.42 3.83
CA ILE A 422 7.01 3.30 4.95
C ILE A 422 7.21 2.53 6.27
N HIS A 423 7.08 1.20 6.23
CA HIS A 423 7.43 0.33 7.33
C HIS A 423 8.85 -0.22 7.15
N ALA A 424 9.49 -0.51 8.27
CA ALA A 424 10.76 -1.21 8.28
C ALA A 424 10.56 -2.65 7.77
N HIS A 425 11.38 -3.05 6.79
CA HIS A 425 11.43 -4.40 6.26
C HIS A 425 12.88 -4.88 6.27
N THR A 426 13.10 -6.20 6.16
CA THR A 426 14.44 -6.76 5.95
C THR A 426 14.98 -6.38 4.57
N ASN A 427 14.15 -5.88 3.64
CA ASN A 427 14.53 -5.57 2.26
C ASN A 427 15.00 -6.82 1.47
N ALA A 428 14.54 -8.02 1.83
CA ALA A 428 14.69 -9.24 1.04
C ALA A 428 13.75 -9.33 -0.19
N GLY A 429 12.87 -8.34 -0.35
CA GLY A 429 11.73 -8.41 -1.27
C GLY A 429 10.53 -9.16 -0.65
N PRO A 430 9.33 -9.00 -1.23
CA PRO A 430 9.01 -8.10 -2.34
C PRO A 430 8.93 -6.63 -1.92
N LYS A 431 8.82 -6.31 -0.61
CA LYS A 431 8.63 -4.95 -0.09
C LYS A 431 9.95 -4.33 0.38
N TYR A 432 10.16 -3.07 0.02
CA TYR A 432 11.37 -2.31 0.36
C TYR A 432 11.04 -1.07 1.16
N GLY A 433 11.61 -0.96 2.37
CA GLY A 433 11.42 0.19 3.25
C GLY A 433 12.14 1.43 2.73
N ILE A 434 11.46 2.58 2.71
CA ILE A 434 12.03 3.86 2.25
C ILE A 434 11.96 4.95 3.32
N ARG A 435 12.99 5.79 3.35
CA ARG A 435 13.01 7.02 4.14
C ARG A 435 12.39 8.15 3.31
N LEU A 436 11.27 8.68 3.77
CA LEU A 436 10.64 9.84 3.12
C LEU A 436 11.34 11.17 3.44
N ILE A 437 12.03 11.26 4.58
CA ILE A 437 12.66 12.49 5.07
C ILE A 437 14.19 12.40 4.98
N ASN A 438 14.81 13.34 4.25
CA ASN A 438 16.25 13.35 4.04
C ASN A 438 16.97 13.69 5.35
N THR A 439 17.71 12.73 5.91
CA THR A 439 18.42 12.88 7.19
C THR A 439 19.61 13.84 7.12
N ASN A 440 20.04 14.21 5.92
CA ASN A 440 21.08 15.22 5.70
C ASN A 440 20.55 16.65 5.87
N GLU A 441 19.22 16.84 5.75
CA GLU A 441 18.56 18.14 5.88
C GLU A 441 17.71 18.23 7.14
N CYS A 442 17.04 17.12 7.50
CA CYS A 442 16.09 17.04 8.59
C CYS A 442 16.50 15.94 9.58
N LYS A 443 16.83 16.33 10.81
CA LYS A 443 17.20 15.41 11.90
C LYS A 443 15.97 15.02 12.70
N ILE A 444 15.84 13.75 13.02
CA ILE A 444 14.73 13.27 13.84
C ILE A 444 15.18 13.38 15.30
N ILE A 445 14.37 13.95 16.18
CA ILE A 445 14.74 14.17 17.59
C ILE A 445 13.60 13.76 18.53
N LYS A 446 13.97 13.22 19.70
CA LYS A 446 13.00 12.87 20.77
C LYS A 446 12.75 14.04 21.73
N SER A 447 13.65 15.02 21.78
CA SER A 447 13.61 16.16 22.68
C SER A 447 14.40 17.35 22.09
N LEU A 448 14.15 18.57 22.56
CA LEU A 448 14.80 19.81 22.07
C LEU A 448 16.07 20.22 22.85
N ASP A 449 16.56 19.33 23.71
CA ASP A 449 17.80 19.41 24.48
C ASP A 449 18.89 18.44 23.99
N SER A 450 18.58 17.59 22.99
CA SER A 450 19.48 16.55 22.46
C SER A 450 19.84 16.75 20.98
N SER A 451 21.07 16.38 20.62
CA SER A 451 21.57 16.35 19.23
C SER A 451 21.39 14.99 18.55
N ASP A 452 20.65 14.06 19.16
CA ASP A 452 20.71 12.64 18.82
C ASP A 452 19.73 12.23 17.72
N GLU A 453 20.18 11.34 16.82
CA GLU A 453 19.30 10.52 15.99
C GLU A 453 18.59 9.48 16.88
N PRO A 454 17.27 9.26 16.75
CA PRO A 454 16.56 8.33 17.59
C PRO A 454 17.08 6.89 17.41
N SER A 455 17.30 6.20 18.52
CA SER A 455 17.35 4.73 18.51
C SER A 455 16.01 4.15 18.06
N PHE A 456 16.04 3.35 16.99
CA PHE A 456 14.90 2.59 16.46
C PHE A 456 14.82 1.23 17.16
N GLU A 457 14.34 1.23 18.40
CA GLU A 457 13.89 0.00 19.07
C GLU A 457 12.36 -0.06 19.02
N ASP A 458 11.85 -0.40 17.84
CA ASP A 458 10.63 -1.18 17.62
C ASP A 458 10.38 -1.22 16.10
N LEU A 459 10.42 -2.42 15.55
CA LEU A 459 10.63 -2.80 14.14
C LEU A 459 9.52 -2.37 13.14
N LEU A 460 8.71 -1.37 13.46
CA LEU A 460 7.45 -1.12 12.75
C LEU A 460 7.32 0.20 12.02
N HIS A 461 8.00 1.26 12.44
CA HIS A 461 7.76 2.58 11.87
C HIS A 461 9.02 3.37 11.57
N ILE A 462 9.21 3.65 10.29
CA ILE A 462 10.04 4.75 9.82
C ILE A 462 9.30 6.04 10.21
N PRO A 463 9.94 7.07 10.78
CA PRO A 463 9.26 8.31 11.14
C PRO A 463 8.61 8.95 9.92
N THR A 464 7.29 9.06 9.97
CA THR A 464 6.50 9.60 8.86
C THR A 464 6.01 11.03 9.15
N PRO A 465 5.80 11.84 8.11
CA PRO A 465 5.25 13.18 8.22
C PRO A 465 3.93 13.28 8.99
N TRP A 466 3.05 12.30 8.82
CA TRP A 466 1.71 12.34 9.39
C TRP A 466 1.62 11.93 10.88
N HIS A 467 2.74 11.54 11.48
CA HIS A 467 2.86 11.24 12.90
C HIS A 467 3.76 12.22 13.65
N ASN A 468 4.23 13.27 12.98
CA ASN A 468 5.20 14.21 13.50
C ASN A 468 4.94 15.62 12.94
N SER A 469 5.73 16.58 13.40
CA SER A 469 5.74 17.97 12.95
C SER A 469 7.18 18.39 12.63
N ILE A 470 7.33 19.31 11.68
CA ILE A 470 8.63 19.92 11.39
C ILE A 470 8.86 21.12 12.30
N VAL A 471 10.08 21.23 12.79
CA VAL A 471 10.55 22.29 13.68
C VAL A 471 11.82 22.89 13.11
N LYS A 472 11.86 24.21 13.01
CA LYS A 472 13.06 24.98 12.73
C LYS A 472 13.47 25.72 14.00
N VAL A 473 14.75 25.71 14.31
CA VAL A 473 15.31 26.44 15.46
C VAL A 473 16.21 27.54 14.91
N GLU A 474 16.06 28.76 15.40
CA GLU A 474 16.85 29.91 14.97
C GLU A 474 18.35 29.66 15.16
N GLY A 475 19.12 29.90 14.09
CA GLY A 475 20.57 29.68 14.07
C GLY A 475 21.00 28.22 13.93
N HIS A 476 20.09 27.24 13.93
CA HIS A 476 20.45 25.85 13.69
C HIS A 476 20.56 25.56 12.18
N ARG A 477 21.56 24.74 11.82
CA ARG A 477 21.77 24.31 10.42
C ARG A 477 20.68 23.36 9.93
N TYR A 478 20.26 22.43 10.79
CA TYR A 478 19.29 21.41 10.44
C TYR A 478 17.88 21.86 10.82
N ILE A 479 16.89 21.33 10.10
CA ILE A 479 15.51 21.30 10.57
C ILE A 479 15.25 19.98 11.30
N TYR A 480 14.17 19.90 12.06
CA TYR A 480 13.92 18.76 12.92
C TYR A 480 12.54 18.16 12.69
N LEU A 481 12.44 16.83 12.74
CA LEU A 481 11.19 16.09 12.76
C LEU A 481 10.96 15.56 14.17
N THR A 482 9.87 15.98 14.81
CA THR A 482 9.53 15.55 16.16
C THR A 482 8.02 15.66 16.42
N LYS A 483 7.55 15.15 17.54
CA LYS A 483 6.14 15.27 17.93
C LYS A 483 5.83 16.70 18.36
N SER A 484 4.66 17.23 18.02
CA SER A 484 4.24 18.59 18.41
C SER A 484 4.35 18.83 19.93
N ARG A 485 4.10 17.81 20.76
CA ARG A 485 4.29 17.88 22.21
C ARG A 485 5.71 18.23 22.64
N VAL A 486 6.74 17.78 21.93
CA VAL A 486 8.13 18.11 22.27
C VAL A 486 8.35 19.62 22.19
N VAL A 487 7.75 20.27 21.18
CA VAL A 487 7.75 21.73 21.05
C VAL A 487 7.00 22.38 22.20
N LEU A 488 5.77 21.93 22.48
CA LEU A 488 4.93 22.49 23.53
C LEU A 488 5.58 22.38 24.92
N ASP A 489 6.18 21.23 25.23
CA ASP A 489 6.85 20.98 26.50
C ASP A 489 8.07 21.90 26.65
N ALA A 490 8.88 22.11 25.60
CA ALA A 490 10.04 23.00 25.64
C ALA A 490 9.66 24.49 25.78
N VAL A 491 8.52 24.90 25.20
CA VAL A 491 7.97 26.25 25.37
C VAL A 491 7.43 26.45 26.78
N ASN A 492 6.70 25.47 27.32
CA ASN A 492 6.18 25.51 28.69
C ASN A 492 7.30 25.55 29.74
N GLN A 493 8.44 24.92 29.46
CA GLN A 493 9.65 24.97 30.30
C GLN A 493 10.42 26.30 30.17
N GLY A 494 10.02 27.19 29.26
CA GLY A 494 10.67 28.48 29.03
C GLY A 494 12.04 28.35 28.36
N ILE A 495 12.33 27.22 27.70
CA ILE A 495 13.59 27.02 26.97
C ILE A 495 13.54 27.78 25.64
N TYR A 496 12.39 27.71 24.96
CA TYR A 496 12.15 28.37 23.67
C TYR A 496 10.86 29.18 23.68
N THR A 497 10.79 30.19 22.81
CA THR A 497 9.53 30.74 22.32
C THR A 497 9.21 30.11 20.96
N SER A 498 7.93 29.81 20.69
CA SER A 498 7.49 29.21 19.42
C SER A 498 6.52 30.09 18.66
N GLU A 499 6.65 30.11 17.34
CA GLU A 499 5.63 30.57 16.41
C GLU A 499 5.26 29.47 15.41
N TRP A 500 4.02 29.48 14.93
CA TRP A 500 3.60 28.64 13.81
C TRP A 500 3.75 29.43 12.51
N ASN A 501 4.72 29.04 11.70
CA ASN A 501 4.82 29.53 10.35
C ASN A 501 3.80 28.76 9.48
N LYS A 502 2.82 29.47 8.91
CA LYS A 502 1.77 28.85 8.09
C LYS A 502 2.27 28.29 6.75
N GLY A 503 3.46 28.69 6.31
CA GLY A 503 3.95 28.42 4.96
C GLY A 503 3.16 29.21 3.90
N ASP A 504 3.31 28.77 2.65
CA ASP A 504 2.57 29.26 1.49
C ASP A 504 2.28 28.06 0.57
N PHE A 505 1.07 27.53 0.67
CA PHE A 505 0.65 26.36 -0.09
C PHE A 505 0.67 26.58 -1.61
N GLU A 506 0.41 27.81 -2.07
CA GLU A 506 0.42 28.16 -3.50
C GLU A 506 1.85 28.20 -4.03
N ALA A 507 2.83 28.51 -3.18
CA ALA A 507 4.25 28.39 -3.50
C ALA A 507 4.83 26.99 -3.23
N GLY A 508 4.01 26.01 -2.82
CA GLY A 508 4.50 24.67 -2.46
C GLY A 508 5.31 24.64 -1.15
N ILE A 509 5.02 25.53 -0.21
CA ILE A 509 5.69 25.67 1.09
C ILE A 509 4.73 25.31 2.23
N GLY A 510 5.04 24.27 2.99
CA GLY A 510 4.25 23.76 4.11
C GLY A 510 4.56 24.46 5.43
N GLY A 511 3.56 24.48 6.31
CA GLY A 511 3.68 25.07 7.65
C GLY A 511 4.56 24.27 8.60
N HIS A 512 5.21 24.94 9.54
CA HIS A 512 6.12 24.34 10.52
C HIS A 512 6.24 25.20 11.78
N PHE A 513 6.72 24.59 12.87
CA PHE A 513 7.13 25.35 14.05
C PHE A 513 8.45 26.08 13.79
N TYR A 514 8.54 27.32 14.26
CA TYR A 514 9.78 28.08 14.32
C TYR A 514 10.06 28.47 15.77
N LEU A 515 11.24 28.12 16.28
CA LEU A 515 11.65 28.30 17.68
C LEU A 515 12.81 29.27 17.80
N LYS A 516 12.75 30.11 18.84
CA LYS A 516 13.86 30.99 19.26
C LYS A 516 14.23 30.70 20.71
N CYS A 517 15.53 30.70 21.04
CA CYS A 517 15.99 30.52 22.43
C CYS A 517 15.50 31.66 23.31
N ALA A 518 14.78 31.34 24.38
CA ALA A 518 14.19 32.33 25.27
C ALA A 518 15.25 33.11 26.09
N GLN A 519 16.46 32.56 26.27
CA GLN A 519 17.55 33.23 27.00
C GLN A 519 18.16 34.43 26.25
N LYS A 520 18.07 34.49 24.91
CA LYS A 520 18.53 35.67 24.14
C LYS A 520 17.51 36.82 24.12
N ALA A 521 16.25 36.56 24.44
CA ALA A 521 15.18 37.56 24.40
C ALA A 521 15.09 38.43 25.68
N LYS A 522 16.03 38.29 26.63
CA LYS A 522 16.12 39.10 27.86
C LYS A 522 17.29 40.11 27.85
N GLU A 523 18.10 40.14 26.79
CA GLU A 523 19.26 41.03 26.66
C GLU A 523 19.14 42.04 25.50
N GLU A 524 17.99 42.08 24.82
CA GLU A 524 17.57 43.17 23.91
C GLU A 524 16.40 43.91 24.54
#